data_AF-A0A0F2Q7A5-F1
#
_entry.id   AF-A0A0F2Q7A5-F1
#
_cell.length_a   1.000
_cell.length_b   1.000
_cell.length_c   1.000
_cell.angle_alpha   90.00
_cell.angle_beta   90.00
_cell.angle_gamma   90.00
#
_symmetry.space_group_name_H-M   'P 1'
#
loop_
_entity.id
_entity.type
_entity.pdbx_description
1 polymer ?
#
loop_
_entity_poly.entity_id
_entity_poly.type
_entity_poly.pdbx_seq_one_letter_code
_entity_poly.pdbx_strand_id
1 'polypeptide(L)'
;MGMYKNYQDYQDKEIRRAFRRFMEIEIEHINKIKNIFRNLGGIYSPLIESGDIIGNLLGITVNFINDQEVLKTYSFIENKAHEGYMNFVAKLEKDNEPRNNFIAEMVAANMFEAKLMHLWLEDKLRNG
;
A
#
# COMPACT_ATOMS: atom_id res chain seq x y z
N MET A 1 7.44 -3.80 -9.50
CA MET A 1 7.44 -2.41 -9.98
C MET A 1 6.02 -1.91 -9.75
N GLY A 2 5.79 -1.08 -8.73
CA GLY A 2 4.50 -0.92 -8.04
C GLY A 2 3.40 -0.15 -8.77
N MET A 3 2.21 -0.12 -8.16
CA MET A 3 0.95 0.43 -8.69
C MET A 3 1.10 1.83 -9.29
N TYR A 4 1.85 2.71 -8.63
CA TYR A 4 2.01 4.13 -9.00
C TYR A 4 3.19 4.43 -9.93
N LYS A 5 3.89 3.42 -10.47
CA LYS A 5 5.15 3.59 -11.22
C LYS A 5 5.03 4.46 -12.48
N ASN A 6 3.86 4.48 -13.09
CA ASN A 6 3.55 5.22 -14.33
C ASN A 6 3.06 6.65 -14.04
N TYR A 7 3.35 7.19 -12.85
CA TYR A 7 2.94 8.54 -12.46
C TYR A 7 3.38 9.64 -13.45
N GLN A 8 4.37 9.40 -14.30
CA GLN A 8 4.82 10.37 -15.31
C GLN A 8 3.81 10.56 -16.45
N ASP A 9 2.91 9.60 -16.66
CA ASP A 9 2.00 9.57 -17.81
C ASP A 9 0.76 10.47 -17.60
N TYR A 10 0.48 10.88 -16.35
CA TYR A 10 -0.69 11.67 -16.01
C TYR A 10 -0.50 13.15 -16.36
N GLN A 11 -1.50 13.79 -16.97
CA GLN A 11 -1.43 15.21 -17.34
C GLN A 11 -1.68 16.15 -16.16
N ASP A 12 -2.50 15.74 -15.18
CA ASP A 12 -2.71 16.50 -13.95
C ASP A 12 -1.43 16.48 -13.07
N LYS A 13 -0.89 17.68 -12.82
CA LYS A 13 0.35 17.88 -12.05
C LYS A 13 0.23 17.44 -10.59
N GLU A 14 -0.93 17.61 -9.99
CA GLU A 14 -1.22 17.19 -8.64
C GLU A 14 -1.23 15.66 -8.55
N ILE A 15 -1.93 14.99 -9.48
CA ILE A 15 -1.95 13.52 -9.58
C ILE A 15 -0.54 12.98 -9.74
N ARG A 16 0.27 13.53 -10.65
CA ARG A 16 1.67 13.11 -10.82
C ARG A 16 2.47 13.19 -9.52
N ARG A 17 2.32 14.29 -8.77
CA ARG A 17 3.04 14.53 -7.52
C ARG A 17 2.61 13.56 -6.43
N ALA A 18 1.30 13.38 -6.27
CA ALA A 18 0.73 12.45 -5.30
C ALA A 18 1.17 11.02 -5.61
N PHE A 19 1.02 10.57 -6.86
CA PHE A 19 1.37 9.20 -7.25
C PHE A 19 2.87 8.93 -7.14
N ARG A 20 3.72 9.91 -7.44
CA ARG A 20 5.14 9.78 -7.13
C ARG A 20 5.37 9.54 -5.63
N ARG A 21 4.73 10.31 -4.76
CA ARG A 21 4.89 10.13 -3.31
C ARG A 21 4.31 8.79 -2.85
N PHE A 22 3.17 8.36 -3.39
CA PHE A 22 2.57 7.07 -3.07
C PHE A 22 3.47 5.91 -3.50
N MET A 23 4.13 6.01 -4.66
CA MET A 23 5.16 5.05 -5.08
C MET A 23 6.31 4.95 -4.06
N GLU A 24 6.81 6.10 -3.57
CA GLU A 24 7.87 6.14 -2.57
C GLU A 24 7.41 5.47 -1.25
N ILE A 25 6.20 5.78 -0.79
CA ILE A 25 5.57 5.17 0.39
C ILE A 25 5.45 3.65 0.23
N GLU A 26 4.95 3.16 -0.91
CA GLU A 26 4.82 1.72 -1.18
C GLU A 26 6.18 0.99 -1.15
N ILE A 27 7.24 1.63 -1.65
CA ILE A 27 8.60 1.09 -1.54
C ILE A 27 9.05 1.04 -0.08
N GLU A 28 8.77 2.09 0.70
CA GLU A 28 9.04 2.14 2.14
C GLU A 28 8.28 1.03 2.89
N HIS A 29 7.01 0.77 2.55
CA HIS A 29 6.19 -0.31 3.12
C HIS A 29 6.82 -1.68 2.89
N ILE A 30 7.17 -1.98 1.63
CA ILE A 30 7.81 -3.25 1.25
C ILE A 30 9.14 -3.40 2.00
N ASN A 31 9.93 -2.34 2.13
CA ASN A 31 11.21 -2.38 2.84
C ASN A 31 11.04 -2.58 4.35
N LYS A 32 10.01 -1.98 4.98
CA LYS A 32 9.67 -2.21 6.39
C LYS A 32 9.30 -3.68 6.62
N ILE A 33 8.36 -4.21 5.82
CA ILE A 33 7.95 -5.62 5.88
C ILE A 33 9.14 -6.52 5.64
N LYS A 34 10.00 -6.16 4.68
CA LYS A 34 11.25 -6.86 4.46
C LYS A 34 12.02 -6.90 5.76
N ASN A 35 12.49 -5.78 6.29
CA ASN A 35 13.33 -5.74 7.48
C ASN A 35 12.75 -6.53 8.67
N ILE A 36 11.42 -6.51 8.88
CA ILE A 36 10.74 -7.34 9.88
C ILE A 36 11.03 -8.83 9.68
N PHE A 37 10.76 -9.40 8.51
CA PHE A 37 11.01 -10.84 8.26
C PHE A 37 12.50 -11.22 8.39
N ARG A 38 13.42 -10.33 8.01
CA ARG A 38 14.88 -10.52 8.16
C ARG A 38 15.24 -10.67 9.64
N ASN A 39 14.74 -9.74 10.45
CA ASN A 39 15.00 -9.71 11.88
C ASN A 39 14.33 -10.89 12.61
N LEU A 40 13.31 -11.50 12.02
CA LEU A 40 12.65 -12.70 12.54
C LEU A 40 13.29 -14.02 12.06
N GLY A 41 14.37 -13.97 11.28
CA GLY A 41 15.05 -15.15 10.72
C GLY A 41 14.26 -15.86 9.61
N GLY A 42 13.23 -15.22 9.04
CA GLY A 42 12.41 -15.77 7.97
C GLY A 42 13.06 -15.61 6.59
N ILE A 43 12.83 -16.58 5.70
CA ILE A 43 13.23 -16.50 4.29
C ILE A 43 12.12 -15.79 3.50
N TYR A 44 12.47 -14.78 2.71
CA TYR A 44 11.50 -14.10 1.83
C TYR A 44 11.05 -15.01 0.71
N SER A 45 9.75 -15.00 0.42
CA SER A 45 9.26 -15.43 -0.88
C SER A 45 9.65 -14.38 -1.93
N PRO A 46 10.26 -14.76 -3.08
CA PRO A 46 10.58 -13.85 -4.20
C PRO A 46 9.37 -13.08 -4.74
N LEU A 47 8.15 -13.57 -4.47
CA LEU A 47 6.89 -12.87 -4.76
C LEU A 47 6.80 -11.48 -4.12
N ILE A 48 7.59 -11.19 -3.07
CA ILE A 48 7.60 -9.89 -2.39
C ILE A 48 8.49 -8.85 -3.11
N GLU A 49 9.37 -9.27 -4.03
CA GLU A 49 10.29 -8.36 -4.73
C GLU A 49 9.64 -7.58 -5.88
N SER A 50 8.64 -8.15 -6.55
CA SER A 50 7.81 -7.39 -7.46
C SER A 50 6.71 -6.72 -6.64
N GLY A 51 6.74 -5.39 -6.50
CA GLY A 51 5.63 -4.57 -5.96
C GLY A 51 4.26 -4.74 -6.66
N ASP A 52 4.04 -5.87 -7.34
CA ASP A 52 2.77 -6.38 -7.84
C ASP A 52 1.97 -7.12 -6.75
N ILE A 53 2.49 -7.26 -5.52
CA ILE A 53 1.80 -8.00 -4.44
C ILE A 53 0.38 -7.49 -4.27
N ILE A 54 0.15 -6.18 -4.19
CA ILE A 54 -1.20 -5.70 -3.88
C ILE A 54 -2.17 -5.92 -5.06
N GLY A 55 -1.70 -5.76 -6.30
CA GLY A 55 -2.53 -6.01 -7.49
C GLY A 55 -2.78 -7.49 -7.78
N ASN A 56 -1.75 -8.34 -7.70
CA ASN A 56 -1.84 -9.77 -7.98
C ASN A 56 -2.47 -10.57 -6.82
N LEU A 57 -2.26 -10.17 -5.56
CA LEU A 57 -2.91 -10.81 -4.41
C LEU A 57 -4.42 -10.53 -4.38
N LEU A 58 -4.87 -9.43 -5.02
CA LEU A 58 -6.28 -9.06 -5.17
C LEU A 58 -6.87 -9.46 -6.54
N GLY A 59 -6.09 -10.09 -7.43
CA GLY A 59 -6.56 -10.55 -8.74
C GLY A 59 -6.95 -9.43 -9.72
N ILE A 60 -6.39 -8.23 -9.57
CA ILE A 60 -6.80 -7.05 -10.34
C ILE A 60 -5.80 -6.79 -11.46
N THR A 61 -6.08 -7.30 -12.66
CA THR A 61 -5.46 -6.83 -13.91
C THR A 61 -6.20 -5.60 -14.38
N VAL A 62 -5.55 -4.44 -14.44
CA VAL A 62 -6.22 -3.19 -14.80
C VAL A 62 -5.68 -2.57 -16.07
N ASN A 63 -6.54 -2.55 -17.10
CA ASN A 63 -6.42 -1.70 -18.27
C ASN A 63 -7.33 -0.49 -18.05
N PHE A 64 -6.76 0.61 -17.57
CA PHE A 64 -7.53 1.83 -17.32
C PHE A 64 -7.69 2.66 -18.59
N ILE A 65 -8.90 3.19 -18.82
CA ILE A 65 -9.21 4.00 -20.01
C ILE A 65 -9.08 5.50 -19.70
N ASN A 66 -9.25 5.91 -18.44
CA ASN A 66 -9.16 7.31 -18.00
C ASN A 66 -8.70 7.46 -16.53
N ASP A 67 -8.32 8.69 -16.16
CA ASP A 67 -7.81 9.03 -14.82
C ASP A 67 -8.84 8.80 -13.70
N GLN A 68 -10.15 8.95 -13.96
CA GLN A 68 -11.17 8.69 -12.95
C GLN A 68 -11.25 7.20 -12.57
N GLU A 69 -11.17 6.30 -13.54
CA GLU A 69 -11.15 4.85 -13.29
C GLU A 69 -9.91 4.43 -12.53
N VAL A 70 -8.76 5.05 -12.84
CA VAL A 70 -7.50 4.87 -12.10
C VAL A 70 -7.71 5.27 -10.65
N LEU A 71 -8.14 6.52 -10.40
CA LEU A 71 -8.31 7.05 -9.05
C LEU A 71 -9.29 6.20 -8.23
N LYS A 72 -10.41 5.78 -8.83
CA LYS A 72 -11.41 4.91 -8.19
C LYS A 72 -10.81 3.57 -7.80
N THR A 73 -10.05 2.95 -8.70
CA THR A 73 -9.49 1.63 -8.44
C THR A 73 -8.35 1.70 -7.44
N TYR A 74 -7.49 2.71 -7.53
CA TYR A 74 -6.44 2.94 -6.54
C TYR A 74 -7.04 3.31 -5.18
N SER A 75 -8.18 4.00 -5.12
CA SER A 75 -8.86 4.25 -3.86
C SER A 75 -9.39 2.94 -3.23
N PHE A 76 -9.92 2.02 -4.05
CA PHE A 76 -10.41 0.72 -3.61
C PHE A 76 -9.28 -0.19 -3.09
N ILE A 77 -8.30 -0.48 -3.97
CA ILE A 77 -6.88 -0.33 -3.68
C ILE A 77 -6.45 -0.22 -2.21
N GLU A 78 -6.15 1.03 -1.87
CA GLU A 78 -5.65 1.49 -0.60
C GLU A 78 -6.60 1.23 0.57
N ASN A 79 -7.92 1.28 0.34
CA ASN A 79 -8.87 0.91 1.40
C ASN A 79 -8.75 -0.58 1.76
N LYS A 80 -8.58 -1.46 0.77
CA LYS A 80 -8.36 -2.89 1.03
C LYS A 80 -7.02 -3.15 1.69
N ALA A 81 -5.97 -2.43 1.30
CA ALA A 81 -4.68 -2.49 1.99
C ALA A 81 -4.80 -2.08 3.47
N HIS A 82 -5.49 -0.96 3.74
CA HIS A 82 -5.78 -0.49 5.09
C HIS A 82 -6.53 -1.54 5.93
N GLU A 83 -7.63 -2.10 5.41
CA GLU A 83 -8.38 -3.17 6.06
C GLU A 83 -7.50 -4.40 6.35
N GLY A 84 -6.64 -4.78 5.39
CA GLY A 84 -5.69 -5.87 5.53
C GLY A 84 -4.68 -5.64 6.66
N TYR A 85 -4.06 -4.46 6.70
CA TYR A 85 -3.13 -4.09 7.77
C TYR A 85 -3.81 -4.01 9.13
N MET A 86 -4.99 -3.40 9.21
CA MET A 86 -5.78 -3.31 10.46
C MET A 86 -6.07 -4.69 11.04
N ASN A 87 -6.52 -5.63 10.21
CA ASN A 87 -6.77 -7.01 10.64
C ASN A 87 -5.48 -7.74 11.07
N PHE A 88 -4.34 -7.44 10.45
CA PHE A 88 -3.06 -8.05 10.80
C PHE A 88 -2.51 -7.50 12.12
N VAL A 89 -2.54 -6.18 12.31
CA VAL A 89 -2.18 -5.51 13.57
C VAL A 89 -3.01 -6.07 14.73
N ALA A 90 -4.34 -6.11 14.58
CA ALA A 90 -5.23 -6.66 15.60
C ALA A 90 -4.93 -8.12 15.96
N LYS A 91 -4.48 -8.94 14.99
CA LYS A 91 -4.06 -10.32 15.24
C LYS A 91 -2.76 -10.41 16.03
N LEU A 92 -1.79 -9.53 15.73
CA LEU A 92 -0.50 -9.50 16.42
C LEU A 92 -0.65 -9.06 17.88
N GLU A 93 -1.47 -8.05 18.12
CA GLU A 93 -1.68 -7.46 19.46
C GLU A 93 -2.52 -8.35 20.39
N LYS A 94 -3.19 -9.38 19.86
CA LYS A 94 -4.14 -10.22 20.59
C LYS A 94 -3.56 -10.84 21.87
N ASP A 95 -2.32 -11.32 21.79
CA ASP A 95 -1.67 -12.07 22.88
C ASP A 95 -0.63 -11.22 23.65
N ASN A 96 -0.50 -9.93 23.31
CA ASN A 96 0.43 -8.96 23.93
C ASN A 96 1.90 -9.43 24.03
N GLU A 97 2.30 -10.31 23.11
CA GLU A 97 3.65 -10.83 23.03
C GLU A 97 4.61 -9.71 22.56
N PRO A 98 5.73 -9.44 23.27
CA PRO A 98 6.58 -8.28 22.96
C PRO A 98 7.06 -8.20 21.51
N ARG A 99 7.43 -9.33 20.89
CA ARG A 99 7.85 -9.36 19.48
C ARG A 99 6.66 -9.09 18.56
N ASN A 100 5.48 -9.66 18.81
CA ASN A 100 4.29 -9.34 18.04
C ASN A 100 3.90 -7.86 18.15
N ASN A 101 3.98 -7.26 19.34
CA ASN A 101 3.72 -5.83 19.54
C ASN A 101 4.74 -4.96 18.79
N PHE A 102 6.01 -5.36 18.77
CA PHE A 102 7.02 -4.68 17.95
C PHE A 102 6.69 -4.76 16.45
N ILE A 103 6.25 -5.91 15.96
CA ILE A 103 5.82 -6.06 14.55
C ILE A 103 4.57 -5.22 14.28
N ALA A 104 3.61 -5.22 15.20
CA ALA A 104 2.36 -4.46 15.09
C ALA A 104 2.65 -2.96 14.93
N GLU A 105 3.53 -2.39 15.77
CA GLU A 105 3.94 -0.99 15.68
C GLU A 105 4.53 -0.65 14.31
N MET A 106 5.41 -1.51 13.79
CA MET A 106 6.03 -1.28 12.48
C MET A 106 5.03 -1.33 11.32
N VAL A 107 4.01 -2.20 11.41
CA VAL A 107 2.99 -2.36 10.36
C VAL A 107 1.85 -1.34 10.51
N ALA A 108 1.59 -0.82 11.71
CA ALA A 108 0.61 0.22 11.96
C ALA A 108 0.93 1.52 11.17
N ALA A 109 2.21 1.82 10.95
CA ALA A 109 2.61 2.92 10.07
C ALA A 109 2.09 2.73 8.63
N ASN A 110 2.22 1.51 8.08
CA ASN A 110 1.71 1.19 6.74
C ASN A 110 0.17 1.25 6.70
N MET A 111 -0.50 0.79 7.75
CA MET A 111 -1.95 0.89 7.91
C MET A 111 -2.43 2.34 7.83
N PHE A 112 -1.75 3.25 8.52
CA PHE A 112 -2.07 4.67 8.55
C PHE A 112 -1.83 5.32 7.19
N GLU A 113 -0.68 5.06 6.58
CA GLU A 113 -0.31 5.60 5.27
C GLU A 113 -1.30 5.15 4.18
N ALA A 114 -1.69 3.87 4.15
CA ALA A 114 -2.74 3.37 3.25
C ALA A 114 -4.06 4.13 3.42
N LYS A 115 -4.46 4.43 4.67
CA LYS A 115 -5.69 5.23 4.91
C LYS A 115 -5.56 6.65 4.38
N LEU A 116 -4.42 7.30 4.58
CA LEU A 116 -4.18 8.65 4.06
C LEU A 116 -4.21 8.69 2.53
N MET A 117 -3.58 7.71 1.86
CA MET A 117 -3.60 7.62 0.41
C MET A 117 -5.02 7.41 -0.12
N HIS A 118 -5.79 6.50 0.49
CA HIS A 118 -7.21 6.31 0.17
C HIS A 118 -8.04 7.60 0.31
N LEU A 119 -7.90 8.32 1.43
CA LEU A 119 -8.65 9.56 1.67
C LEU A 119 -8.30 10.65 0.67
N TRP A 120 -7.02 10.78 0.29
CA TRP A 120 -6.61 11.71 -0.74
C TRP A 120 -7.22 11.36 -2.11
N LEU A 121 -7.24 10.07 -2.47
CA LEU A 121 -7.85 9.59 -3.72
C LEU A 121 -9.36 9.83 -3.73
N GLU A 122 -10.06 9.61 -2.62
CA GLU A 122 -11.49 9.94 -2.48
C GLU A 122 -11.76 11.44 -2.64
N ASP A 123 -10.94 12.28 -2.01
CA ASP A 123 -11.09 13.73 -2.12
C ASP A 123 -10.89 14.19 -3.57
N LYS A 124 -9.83 13.67 -4.23
CA LYS A 124 -9.54 13.96 -5.63
C LYS A 124 -10.65 13.48 -6.58
N LEU A 125 -11.33 12.37 -6.27
CA LEU A 125 -12.50 11.90 -7.03
C LEU A 125 -13.74 12.79 -6.86
N ARG A 126 -13.90 13.44 -5.71
CA ARG A 126 -15.06 14.29 -5.41
C ARG A 126 -14.90 15.71 -5.95
N ASN A 127 -13.65 16.20 -5.96
CA ASN A 127 -13.33 17.61 -6.24
C ASN A 127 -12.52 17.83 -7.52
N GLY A 128 -12.15 16.76 -8.24
CA GLY A 128 -11.30 16.79 -9.44
C GLY A 128 -12.04 16.61 -10.76
#